data_AF-A0AAE9A1Q5-F1
#
_entry.id   AF-A0AAE9A1Q5-F1
#
_cell.length_a   1.000
_cell.length_b   1.000
_cell.length_c   1.000
_cell.angle_alpha   90.00
_cell.angle_beta   90.00
_cell.angle_gamma   90.00
#
_symmetry.space_group_name_H-M   'P 1'
#
loop_
_entity.id
_entity.type
_entity.pdbx_description
1 polymer ?
#
loop_
_entity_poly.entity_id
_entity_poly.type
_entity_poly.pdbx_seq_one_letter_code
_entity_poly.pdbx_strand_id
1 'polypeptide(L)'
;MEPIRSDEETEKVRDVLFKLLEIQGTLRSGNPVGKCRELAQRICMKAHNKEIEDATRIEAIKFCEKAKIYIQAVNTQLEMIRGSRLVKPDEIPELPEFPALSRGFLKTYEDIFKSEAPKICQPLLKTPEVKPGELADTDCLICIEEMESEEGTIKCECCKRRYHTECAQEWFKTKRTCPACSSALLDDSEFPTLGQRW
;
A
#
# COMPACT_ATOMS: atom_id res chain seq x y z
N MET A 1 37.52 -7.65 -23.67
CA MET A 1 37.75 -7.73 -22.21
C MET A 1 36.39 -7.80 -21.58
N GLU A 2 35.99 -8.98 -21.11
CA GLU A 2 34.72 -9.17 -20.40
C GLU A 2 34.85 -8.59 -18.98
N PRO A 3 33.83 -7.91 -18.43
CA PRO A 3 33.87 -7.44 -17.05
C PRO A 3 34.06 -8.64 -16.12
N ILE A 4 35.02 -8.54 -15.22
CA ILE A 4 35.30 -9.60 -14.25
C ILE A 4 34.09 -9.65 -13.32
N ARG A 5 33.56 -10.84 -13.01
CA ARG A 5 32.38 -11.08 -12.14
C ARG A 5 32.35 -10.26 -10.83
N SER A 6 33.52 -9.81 -10.35
CA SER A 6 33.74 -8.91 -9.22
C SER A 6 33.29 -7.45 -9.46
N ASP A 7 33.34 -6.97 -10.71
CA ASP A 7 32.94 -5.60 -11.09
C ASP A 7 31.41 -5.45 -11.08
N GLU A 8 30.68 -6.50 -11.48
CA GLU A 8 29.20 -6.51 -11.48
C GLU A 8 28.62 -6.52 -10.05
N GLU A 9 29.23 -7.28 -9.13
CA GLU A 9 28.83 -7.30 -7.73
C GLU A 9 29.09 -5.96 -7.03
N THR A 10 30.21 -5.31 -7.33
CA THR A 10 30.54 -3.98 -6.78
C THR A 10 29.67 -2.85 -7.37
N GLU A 11 29.18 -3.00 -8.60
CA GLU A 11 28.17 -2.10 -9.17
C GLU A 11 26.81 -2.25 -8.46
N LYS A 12 26.33 -3.47 -8.25
CA LYS A 12 25.07 -3.74 -7.52
C LYS A 12 25.09 -3.19 -6.09
N VAL A 13 26.21 -3.33 -5.37
CA VAL A 13 26.36 -2.76 -4.02
C VAL A 13 26.31 -1.23 -4.04
N ARG A 14 26.91 -0.58 -5.04
CA ARG A 14 26.82 0.87 -5.22
C ARG A 14 25.40 1.33 -5.50
N ASP A 15 24.66 0.62 -6.36
CA ASP A 15 23.26 0.94 -6.65
C ASP A 15 22.37 0.84 -5.41
N VAL A 16 22.55 -0.23 -4.61
CA VAL A 16 21.84 -0.38 -3.34
C VAL A 16 22.19 0.75 -2.37
N LEU A 17 23.47 1.14 -2.29
CA LEU A 17 23.91 2.26 -1.49
C LEU A 17 23.24 3.57 -1.93
N PHE A 18 23.20 3.88 -3.23
CA PHE A 18 22.53 5.08 -3.73
C PHE A 18 21.05 5.11 -3.37
N LYS A 19 20.32 4.01 -3.59
CA LYS A 19 18.90 3.88 -3.21
C LYS A 19 18.69 4.13 -1.71
N LEU A 20 19.53 3.54 -0.86
CA LEU A 20 19.43 3.74 0.59
C LEU A 20 19.71 5.18 1.02
N LEU A 21 20.61 5.89 0.33
CA LEU A 21 20.88 7.31 0.58
C LEU A 21 19.70 8.20 0.17
N GLU A 22 19.05 7.90 -0.96
CA GLU A 22 17.83 8.60 -1.39
C GLU A 22 16.68 8.38 -0.39
N ILE A 23 16.50 7.14 0.06
CA ILE A 23 15.52 6.80 1.11
C ILE A 23 15.84 7.57 2.39
N GLN A 24 17.10 7.57 2.83
CA GLN A 24 17.52 8.30 4.03
C GLN A 24 17.27 9.81 3.89
N GLY A 25 17.53 10.41 2.73
CA GLY A 25 17.23 11.81 2.44
C GLY A 25 15.73 12.11 2.54
N THR A 26 14.90 11.23 2.00
CA THR A 26 13.43 11.32 2.07
C THR A 26 12.93 11.19 3.51
N LEU A 27 13.47 10.26 4.29
CA LEU A 27 13.09 10.08 5.70
C LEU A 27 13.46 11.30 6.56
N ARG A 28 14.63 11.89 6.35
CA ARG A 28 15.11 13.07 7.09
C ARG A 28 14.27 14.31 6.78
N SER A 29 14.06 14.61 5.51
CA SER A 29 13.26 15.76 5.07
C SER A 29 11.76 15.56 5.32
N GLY A 30 11.28 14.32 5.16
CA GLY A 30 9.89 13.95 5.32
C GLY A 30 9.46 13.83 6.79
N ASN A 31 10.37 13.54 7.72
CA ASN A 31 10.13 13.36 9.15
C ASN A 31 8.81 12.61 9.45
N PRO A 32 8.71 11.31 9.06
CA PRO A 32 7.43 10.62 9.05
C PRO A 32 6.78 10.48 10.43
N VAL A 33 7.59 10.26 11.48
CA VAL A 33 7.10 10.18 12.87
C VAL A 33 6.57 11.52 13.34
N GLY A 34 7.28 12.62 13.05
CA GLY A 34 6.82 13.97 13.41
C GLY A 34 5.53 14.35 12.70
N LYS A 35 5.48 14.16 11.38
CA LYS A 35 4.28 14.47 10.58
C LYS A 35 3.07 13.63 11.01
N CYS A 36 3.23 12.33 11.23
CA CYS A 36 2.13 11.48 11.68
C CYS A 36 1.54 11.96 13.02
N ARG A 37 2.40 12.32 13.99
CA ARG A 37 1.97 12.87 15.28
C ARG A 37 1.22 14.19 15.12
N GLU A 38 1.70 15.08 14.26
CA GLU A 38 1.04 16.35 13.97
C GLU A 38 -0.37 16.14 13.40
N LEU A 39 -0.52 15.26 12.42
CA LEU A 39 -1.83 14.95 11.83
C LEU A 39 -2.79 14.35 12.85
N ALA A 40 -2.33 13.39 13.63
CA ALA A 40 -3.12 12.76 14.68
C ALA A 40 -3.57 13.79 15.73
N GLN A 41 -2.67 14.66 16.17
CA GLN A 41 -2.99 15.73 17.11
C GLN A 41 -4.05 16.68 16.52
N ARG A 42 -3.90 17.07 15.25
CA ARG A 42 -4.85 17.93 14.56
C ARG A 42 -6.24 17.31 14.47
N ILE A 43 -6.33 16.02 14.16
CA ILE A 43 -7.60 15.28 14.17
C ILE A 43 -8.18 15.27 15.59
N CYS A 44 -7.41 14.85 16.61
CA CYS A 44 -7.90 14.78 17.99
C CYS A 44 -8.36 16.13 18.54
N MET A 45 -7.72 17.25 18.15
CA MET A 45 -8.13 18.59 18.60
C MET A 45 -9.46 19.06 17.99
N LYS A 46 -9.86 18.51 16.84
CA LYS A 46 -11.09 18.87 16.14
C LYS A 46 -12.19 17.80 16.22
N ALA A 47 -11.82 16.56 16.48
CA ALA A 47 -12.77 15.49 16.69
C ALA A 47 -13.62 15.83 17.92
N HIS A 48 -14.93 15.77 17.78
CA HIS A 48 -15.88 15.84 18.90
C HIS A 48 -16.44 14.45 19.22
N ASN A 49 -15.66 13.41 18.89
CA ASN A 49 -16.04 12.01 18.96
C ASN A 49 -14.86 11.22 19.52
N LYS A 50 -15.09 10.54 20.64
CA LYS A 50 -14.06 9.85 21.40
C LYS A 50 -13.55 8.60 20.67
N GLU A 51 -14.43 7.90 19.97
CA GLU A 51 -14.07 6.74 19.16
C GLU A 51 -13.09 7.14 18.04
N ILE A 52 -13.32 8.29 17.39
CA ILE A 52 -12.42 8.87 16.38
C ILE A 52 -11.07 9.22 17.01
N GLU A 53 -11.07 9.88 18.17
CA GLU A 53 -9.82 10.22 18.89
C GLU A 53 -9.00 8.98 19.25
N ASP A 54 -9.65 7.96 19.81
CA ASP A 54 -9.01 6.72 20.23
C ASP A 54 -8.46 5.94 19.01
N ALA A 55 -9.24 5.83 17.93
CA ALA A 55 -8.81 5.21 16.68
C ALA A 55 -7.60 5.95 16.07
N THR A 56 -7.67 7.29 16.02
CA THR A 56 -6.59 8.16 15.53
C THR A 56 -5.30 7.95 16.32
N ARG A 57 -5.39 7.89 17.65
CA ARG A 57 -4.22 7.68 18.52
C ARG A 57 -3.61 6.28 18.33
N ILE A 58 -4.45 5.24 18.28
CA ILE A 58 -4.00 3.87 18.06
C ILE A 58 -3.26 3.76 16.73
N GLU A 59 -3.81 4.35 15.68
CA GLU A 59 -3.20 4.31 14.36
C GLU A 59 -1.88 5.08 14.29
N ALA A 60 -1.83 6.28 14.89
CA ALA A 60 -0.61 7.07 14.95
C ALA A 60 0.52 6.33 15.67
N ILE A 61 0.20 5.60 16.76
CA ILE A 61 1.16 4.75 17.47
C ILE A 61 1.68 3.66 16.54
N LYS A 62 0.79 2.90 15.89
CA LYS A 62 1.15 1.82 14.96
C LYS A 62 2.03 2.33 13.81
N PHE A 63 1.66 3.44 13.19
CA PHE A 63 2.44 4.06 12.12
C PHE A 63 3.83 4.48 12.62
N CYS A 64 3.89 5.17 13.76
CA CYS A 64 5.16 5.65 14.31
C CYS A 64 6.12 4.50 14.66
N GLU A 65 5.62 3.40 15.21
CA GLU A 65 6.42 2.22 15.52
C GLU A 65 6.99 1.58 14.25
N LYS A 66 6.13 1.34 13.25
CA LYS A 66 6.58 0.81 11.95
C LYS A 66 7.56 1.74 11.25
N ALA A 67 7.35 3.05 11.32
CA ALA A 67 8.25 4.04 10.70
C ALA A 67 9.63 4.04 11.37
N LYS A 68 9.68 3.89 12.71
CA LYS A 68 10.95 3.75 13.44
C LYS A 68 11.69 2.48 13.05
N ILE A 69 10.99 1.36 12.95
CA ILE A 69 11.56 0.08 12.50
C ILE A 69 12.16 0.24 11.09
N TYR A 70 11.43 0.86 10.17
CA TYR A 70 11.91 1.13 8.82
C TYR A 70 13.16 2.03 8.81
N ILE A 71 13.13 3.15 9.54
CA ILE A 71 14.28 4.07 9.67
C ILE A 71 15.50 3.33 10.23
N GLN A 72 15.31 2.49 11.26
CA GLN A 72 16.37 1.71 11.86
C GLN A 72 16.94 0.69 10.87
N ALA A 73 16.10 0.02 10.08
CA ALA A 73 16.54 -0.93 9.05
C ALA A 73 17.41 -0.24 7.99
N VAL A 74 16.97 0.90 7.46
CA VAL A 74 17.73 1.71 6.48
C VAL A 74 19.08 2.14 7.04
N ASN A 75 19.11 2.68 8.26
CA ASN A 75 20.37 3.11 8.88
C ASN A 75 21.32 1.92 9.12
N THR A 76 20.79 0.79 9.59
CA THR A 76 21.60 -0.42 9.83
C THR A 76 22.21 -0.95 8.53
N GLN A 77 21.45 -0.99 7.43
CA GLN A 77 21.97 -1.37 6.12
C GLN A 77 23.03 -0.40 5.59
N LEU A 78 22.83 0.91 5.77
CA LEU A 78 23.84 1.91 5.41
C LEU A 78 25.15 1.71 6.18
N GLU A 79 25.08 1.44 7.48
CA GLU A 79 26.26 1.16 8.29
C GLU A 79 26.96 -0.15 7.85
N MET A 80 26.20 -1.20 7.54
CA MET A 80 26.77 -2.46 7.02
C MET A 80 27.54 -2.25 5.72
N ILE A 81 26.97 -1.51 4.77
CA ILE A 81 27.59 -1.28 3.45
C ILE A 81 28.79 -0.32 3.56
N ARG A 82 28.73 0.69 4.42
CA ARG A 82 29.83 1.65 4.63
C ARG A 82 30.98 1.09 5.46
N GLY A 83 30.69 0.20 6.40
CA GLY A 83 31.66 -0.37 7.33
C GLY A 83 32.42 -1.60 6.82
N SER A 84 31.87 -2.32 5.83
CA SER A 84 32.46 -3.56 5.32
C SER A 84 33.01 -3.42 3.90
N ARG A 85 34.24 -3.90 3.68
CA ARG A 85 34.94 -3.83 2.37
C ARG A 85 34.45 -4.86 1.33
N LEU A 86 33.64 -5.84 1.73
CA LEU A 86 33.21 -6.99 0.92
C LEU A 86 31.80 -7.47 1.31
N VAL A 87 30.80 -6.58 1.37
CA VAL A 87 29.40 -7.02 1.53
C VAL A 87 28.93 -7.59 0.20
N LYS A 88 28.50 -8.85 0.17
CA LYS A 88 27.85 -9.40 -1.02
C LYS A 88 26.41 -8.90 -1.11
N PRO A 89 25.86 -8.64 -2.31
CA PRO A 89 24.48 -8.22 -2.47
C PRO A 89 23.47 -9.14 -1.76
N ASP A 90 23.72 -10.45 -1.77
CA ASP A 90 22.85 -11.47 -1.16
C ASP A 90 22.86 -11.47 0.38
N GLU A 91 23.83 -10.79 1.00
CA GLU A 91 23.92 -10.65 2.46
C GLU A 91 23.20 -9.39 2.98
N ILE A 92 22.75 -8.51 2.08
CA ILE A 92 22.00 -7.31 2.43
C ILE A 92 20.55 -7.73 2.70
N PRO A 93 20.04 -7.58 3.93
CA PRO A 93 18.65 -7.95 4.23
C PRO A 93 17.69 -7.08 3.41
N GLU A 94 16.50 -7.58 3.10
CA GLU A 94 15.48 -6.75 2.46
C GLU A 94 14.92 -5.70 3.43
N LEU A 95 14.56 -4.53 2.90
CA LEU A 95 13.89 -3.51 3.70
C LEU A 95 12.45 -3.94 4.01
N PRO A 96 11.95 -3.70 5.23
CA PRO A 96 10.53 -3.83 5.51
C PRO A 96 9.73 -2.82 4.68
N GLU A 97 8.43 -3.03 4.56
CA GLU A 97 7.58 -2.07 3.86
C GLU A 97 7.44 -0.76 4.64
N PHE A 98 7.49 0.36 3.92
CA PHE A 98 7.25 1.66 4.52
C PHE A 98 5.77 1.76 4.95
N PRO A 99 5.48 2.17 6.19
CA PRO A 99 4.11 2.21 6.66
C PRO A 99 3.28 3.27 5.91
N ALA A 100 2.02 2.93 5.65
CA ALA A 100 0.99 3.87 5.22
C ALA A 100 0.00 4.11 6.36
N LEU A 101 -0.63 5.30 6.36
CA LEU A 101 -1.83 5.54 7.14
C LEU A 101 -3.01 4.81 6.47
N SER A 102 -3.93 4.31 7.28
CA SER A 102 -5.14 3.65 6.86
C SER A 102 -6.07 4.63 6.13
N ARG A 103 -6.90 4.07 5.24
CA ARG A 103 -7.95 4.84 4.56
C ARG A 103 -8.88 5.53 5.56
N GLY A 104 -9.22 4.85 6.67
CA GLY A 104 -10.07 5.41 7.71
C GLY A 104 -9.50 6.69 8.33
N PHE A 105 -8.20 6.73 8.59
CA PHE A 105 -7.52 7.93 9.09
C PHE A 105 -7.51 9.06 8.07
N LEU A 106 -7.21 8.74 6.80
CA LEU A 106 -7.18 9.74 5.73
C LEU A 106 -8.57 10.33 5.48
N LYS A 107 -9.60 9.49 5.39
CA LYS A 107 -11.01 9.91 5.25
C LYS A 107 -11.46 10.77 6.43
N THR A 108 -11.13 10.37 7.66
CA THR A 108 -11.40 11.17 8.87
C THR A 108 -10.75 12.55 8.79
N TYR A 109 -9.49 12.61 8.35
CA TYR A 109 -8.80 13.89 8.16
C TYR A 109 -9.51 14.76 7.12
N GLU A 110 -9.82 14.20 5.96
CA GLU A 110 -10.50 14.91 4.86
C GLU A 110 -11.88 15.41 5.28
N ASP A 111 -12.63 14.60 6.03
CA ASP A 111 -13.95 14.97 6.53
C ASP A 111 -13.91 16.14 7.53
N ILE A 112 -12.91 16.16 8.40
CA ILE A 112 -12.73 17.21 9.42
C ILE A 112 -12.18 18.51 8.82
N PHE A 113 -11.23 18.41 7.89
CA PHE A 113 -10.51 19.56 7.36
C PHE A 113 -11.02 20.05 6.00
N LYS A 114 -11.89 19.28 5.33
CA LYS A 114 -12.42 19.55 3.99
C LYS A 114 -11.30 19.82 2.97
N SER A 115 -10.21 19.08 3.09
CA SER A 115 -8.98 19.21 2.29
C SER A 115 -8.28 17.86 2.15
N GLU A 116 -7.58 17.61 1.04
CA GLU A 116 -6.81 16.38 0.81
C GLU A 116 -5.85 16.08 1.97
N ALA A 117 -5.80 14.80 2.39
CA ALA A 117 -4.90 14.38 3.45
C ALA A 117 -3.42 14.45 2.99
N PRO A 118 -2.53 15.05 3.79
CA PRO A 118 -1.13 15.17 3.42
C PRO A 118 -0.42 13.81 3.42
N LYS A 119 0.33 13.55 2.35
CA LYS A 119 1.09 12.30 2.17
C LYS A 119 2.42 12.36 2.91
N ILE A 120 2.69 11.35 3.73
CA ILE A 120 3.94 11.23 4.49
C ILE A 120 4.96 10.45 3.66
N CYS A 121 6.10 11.08 3.34
CA CYS A 121 7.19 10.47 2.57
C CYS A 121 6.70 9.79 1.28
N GLN A 122 5.92 10.51 0.47
CA GLN A 122 5.30 10.00 -0.76
C GLN A 122 6.22 9.12 -1.64
N PRO A 123 7.51 9.44 -1.86
CA PRO A 123 8.40 8.59 -2.67
C PRO A 123 8.65 7.18 -2.10
N LEU A 124 8.41 6.97 -0.80
CA LEU A 124 8.64 5.70 -0.11
C LEU A 124 7.38 4.84 -0.02
N LEU A 125 6.21 5.44 -0.26
CA LEU A 125 5.00 4.67 -0.38
C LEU A 125 5.13 3.84 -1.65
N LYS A 126 5.10 2.52 -1.50
CA LYS A 126 4.76 1.67 -2.65
C LYS A 126 3.34 2.08 -3.03
N THR A 127 3.19 2.90 -4.06
CA THR A 127 2.02 2.71 -4.93
C THR A 127 2.09 1.24 -5.31
N PRO A 128 1.02 0.43 -5.17
CA PRO A 128 1.02 -0.88 -5.81
C PRO A 128 1.52 -0.63 -7.22
N GLU A 129 2.57 -1.35 -7.64
CA GLU A 129 3.16 -1.21 -8.96
C GLU A 129 2.06 -1.53 -9.97
N VAL A 130 1.28 -0.52 -10.30
CA VAL A 130 0.32 -0.54 -11.37
C VAL A 130 1.19 -0.57 -12.61
N LYS A 131 1.29 -1.76 -13.21
CA LYS A 131 1.68 -1.89 -14.60
C LYS A 131 0.92 -0.81 -15.38
N PRO A 132 1.57 -0.04 -16.28
CA PRO A 132 0.89 1.03 -16.99
C PRO A 132 -0.39 0.48 -17.67
N GLY A 133 -1.56 0.84 -17.15
CA GLY A 133 -2.86 0.37 -17.65
C GLY A 133 -3.72 -0.51 -16.70
N GLU A 134 -3.30 -0.80 -15.47
CA GLU A 134 -4.13 -1.58 -14.51
C GLU A 134 -4.68 -0.75 -13.35
N LEU A 135 -6.00 -0.63 -13.24
CA LEU A 135 -6.65 -0.10 -12.03
C LEU A 135 -6.31 -1.01 -10.83
N ALA A 136 -6.15 -0.42 -9.64
CA ALA A 136 -5.83 -1.18 -8.43
C ALA A 136 -6.91 -2.25 -8.18
N ASP A 137 -6.55 -3.38 -7.58
CA ASP A 137 -7.53 -4.46 -7.30
C ASP A 137 -8.60 -4.05 -6.25
N THR A 138 -8.52 -2.81 -5.76
CA THR A 138 -9.51 -2.17 -4.92
C THR A 138 -10.48 -1.29 -5.69
N ASP A 139 -10.32 -1.11 -7.01
CA ASP A 139 -11.17 -0.22 -7.81
C ASP A 139 -12.08 -1.04 -8.74
N CYS A 140 -13.37 -0.71 -8.74
CA CYS A 140 -14.35 -1.34 -9.61
C CYS A 140 -14.18 -0.81 -11.04
N LEU A 141 -13.79 -1.64 -12.02
CA LEU A 141 -13.59 -1.18 -13.41
C LEU A 141 -14.86 -0.67 -14.13
N ILE A 142 -16.04 -0.91 -13.55
CA ILE A 142 -17.32 -0.55 -14.16
C ILE A 142 -17.67 0.89 -13.82
N CYS A 143 -17.60 1.27 -12.53
CA CYS A 143 -17.85 2.65 -12.09
C CYS A 143 -16.57 3.47 -11.90
N ILE A 144 -15.39 2.84 -11.92
CA ILE A 144 -14.08 3.45 -11.69
C ILE A 144 -13.99 4.05 -10.27
N GLU A 145 -14.73 3.48 -9.33
CA GLU A 145 -14.74 3.87 -7.91
C GLU A 145 -14.09 2.80 -7.05
N GLU A 146 -13.48 3.22 -5.94
CA GLU A 146 -12.83 2.34 -4.97
C GLU A 146 -13.88 1.54 -4.16
N MET A 147 -13.70 0.23 -4.08
CA MET A 147 -14.47 -0.69 -3.24
C MET A 147 -13.94 -0.60 -1.80
N GLU A 148 -14.79 -0.12 -0.89
CA GLU A 148 -14.43 0.12 0.51
C GLU A 148 -14.27 -1.18 1.33
N SER A 149 -14.87 -2.30 0.89
CA SER A 149 -14.79 -3.61 1.55
C SER A 149 -14.97 -4.79 0.57
N GLU A 150 -14.71 -6.02 1.03
CA GLU A 150 -15.00 -7.23 0.25
C GLU A 150 -16.51 -7.58 0.26
N GLU A 151 -17.27 -7.03 1.21
CA GLU A 151 -18.71 -7.22 1.35
C GLU A 151 -19.44 -6.41 0.26
N GLY A 152 -20.40 -7.05 -0.44
CA GLY A 152 -21.06 -6.41 -1.57
C GLY A 152 -20.18 -6.28 -2.82
N THR A 153 -19.17 -7.15 -2.96
CA THR A 153 -18.35 -7.26 -4.17
C THR A 153 -18.38 -8.66 -4.76
N ILE A 154 -18.33 -8.75 -6.10
CA ILE A 154 -18.20 -10.00 -6.85
C ILE A 154 -16.77 -10.11 -7.35
N LYS A 155 -16.13 -11.25 -7.08
CA LYS A 155 -14.75 -11.54 -7.50
C LYS A 155 -14.73 -12.45 -8.72
N CYS A 156 -13.93 -12.09 -9.71
CA CYS A 156 -13.65 -12.96 -10.84
C CYS A 156 -12.68 -14.07 -10.44
N GLU A 157 -13.06 -15.34 -10.61
CA GLU A 157 -12.17 -16.45 -10.28
C GLU A 157 -10.95 -16.57 -11.20
N CYS A 158 -11.01 -16.04 -12.43
CA CYS A 158 -9.92 -16.11 -13.39
C CYS A 158 -8.83 -15.05 -13.14
N CYS A 159 -9.20 -13.77 -13.13
CA CYS A 159 -8.25 -12.66 -12.96
C CYS A 159 -8.20 -12.06 -11.54
N LYS A 160 -8.99 -12.61 -10.60
CA LYS A 160 -9.07 -12.19 -9.20
C LYS A 160 -9.53 -10.75 -8.96
N ARG A 161 -9.95 -10.01 -9.99
CA ARG A 161 -10.54 -8.66 -9.88
C ARG A 161 -11.91 -8.67 -9.22
N ARG A 162 -12.21 -7.63 -8.46
CA ARG A 162 -13.48 -7.40 -7.77
C ARG A 162 -14.28 -6.29 -8.45
N TYR A 163 -15.60 -6.35 -8.31
CA TYR A 163 -16.55 -5.34 -8.76
C TYR A 163 -17.63 -5.18 -7.70
N HIS A 164 -18.22 -3.99 -7.54
CA HIS A 164 -19.45 -3.86 -6.75
C HIS A 164 -20.52 -4.81 -7.28
N THR A 165 -21.27 -5.47 -6.39
CA THR A 165 -22.36 -6.39 -6.77
C THR A 165 -23.36 -5.69 -7.69
N GLU A 166 -23.73 -4.44 -7.38
CA GLU A 166 -24.64 -3.65 -8.21
C GLU A 166 -24.08 -3.39 -9.62
N CYS A 167 -22.80 -3.02 -9.71
CA CYS A 167 -22.13 -2.80 -10.99
C CYS A 167 -22.05 -4.10 -11.82
N ALA A 168 -21.72 -5.22 -11.19
CA ALA A 168 -21.66 -6.51 -11.84
C ALA A 168 -23.05 -6.98 -12.33
N GLN A 169 -24.09 -6.78 -11.53
CA GLN A 169 -25.48 -7.09 -11.90
C GLN A 169 -25.94 -6.26 -13.10
N GLU A 170 -25.63 -4.96 -13.14
CA GLU A 170 -25.94 -4.11 -14.28
C GLU A 170 -25.18 -4.57 -15.54
N TRP A 171 -23.91 -4.93 -15.38
CA TRP A 171 -23.09 -5.47 -16.47
C TRP A 171 -23.62 -6.80 -17.02
N PHE A 172 -24.14 -7.67 -16.16
CA PHE A 172 -24.74 -8.96 -16.56
C PHE A 172 -25.98 -8.84 -17.43
N LYS A 173 -26.71 -7.72 -17.38
CA LYS A 173 -27.79 -7.42 -18.33
C LYS A 173 -27.27 -7.31 -19.76
N THR A 174 -26.00 -6.94 -19.93
CA THR A 174 -25.35 -6.81 -21.24
C THR A 174 -24.50 -8.03 -21.59
N LYS A 175 -23.57 -8.44 -20.70
CA LYS A 175 -22.67 -9.58 -20.87
C LYS A 175 -22.36 -10.26 -19.53
N ARG A 176 -22.56 -11.58 -19.44
CA ARG A 176 -22.20 -12.40 -18.26
C ARG A 176 -20.71 -12.76 -18.20
N THR A 177 -19.84 -11.80 -18.49
CA THR A 177 -18.38 -12.00 -18.57
C THR A 177 -17.65 -10.88 -17.85
N CYS A 178 -16.52 -11.20 -17.23
CA CYS A 178 -15.64 -10.25 -16.55
C CYS A 178 -15.18 -9.13 -17.51
N PRO A 179 -15.38 -7.84 -17.18
CA PRO A 179 -14.88 -6.72 -17.96
C PRO A 179 -13.37 -6.76 -18.22
N ALA A 180 -12.58 -7.28 -17.28
CA ALA A 180 -11.13 -7.32 -17.37
C ALA A 180 -10.57 -8.43 -18.27
N CYS A 181 -11.18 -9.63 -18.23
CA CYS A 181 -10.59 -10.83 -18.86
C CYS A 181 -11.56 -11.60 -19.77
N SER A 182 -12.80 -11.12 -19.92
CA SER A 182 -13.87 -11.76 -20.70
C SER A 182 -14.24 -13.20 -20.29
N SER A 183 -13.71 -13.71 -19.18
CA SER A 183 -14.10 -15.00 -18.61
C SER A 183 -15.48 -14.93 -17.96
N ALA A 184 -16.18 -16.06 -17.85
CA ALA A 184 -17.47 -16.10 -17.15
C ALA A 184 -17.34 -15.56 -15.72
N LEU A 185 -18.20 -14.61 -15.37
CA LEU A 185 -18.27 -14.04 -14.03
C LEU A 185 -19.58 -14.55 -13.43
N LEU A 186 -19.47 -15.40 -12.41
CA LEU A 186 -20.61 -16.05 -11.76
C LEU A 186 -21.10 -15.17 -10.61
N ASP A 187 -22.42 -15.04 -10.51
CA ASP A 187 -23.08 -14.49 -9.34
C ASP A 187 -23.40 -15.65 -8.39
N ASP A 188 -22.76 -15.66 -7.21
CA ASP A 188 -23.04 -16.67 -6.18
C ASP A 188 -24.50 -16.59 -5.68
N SER A 189 -25.21 -15.50 -5.94
CA SER A 189 -26.64 -15.37 -5.61
C SER A 189 -27.59 -16.02 -6.62
N GLU A 190 -27.17 -16.25 -7.87
CA GLU A 190 -28.00 -16.97 -8.88
C GLU A 190 -27.87 -18.50 -8.78
N PHE A 191 -26.78 -19.02 -8.18
CA PHE A 191 -26.51 -20.46 -8.11
C PHE A 191 -26.01 -20.87 -6.72
N PRO A 192 -26.91 -21.07 -5.74
CA PRO A 192 -26.52 -21.65 -4.46
C PRO A 192 -25.87 -23.02 -4.68
N THR A 193 -24.78 -23.27 -3.95
CA THR A 193 -24.04 -24.53 -4.04
C THR A 193 -24.97 -25.71 -3.80
N LEU A 194 -25.06 -26.62 -4.78
CA LEU A 194 -25.77 -27.90 -4.64
C LEU A 194 -24.99 -28.80 -3.67
N GLY A 195 -25.12 -28.52 -2.37
CA GLY A 195 -24.33 -29.19 -1.33
C GLY A 195 -24.86 -29.04 0.09
N GLN A 196 -26.02 -28.43 0.32
CA GLN A 196 -26.70 -28.51 1.61
C GLN A 196 -27.62 -29.74 1.61
N ARG A 197 -27.05 -30.87 2.04
CA ARG A 197 -27.80 -32.09 2.36
C ARG A 197 -28.73 -31.80 3.55
N TRP A 198 -30.00 -32.15 3.35
CA TRP A 198 -31.07 -32.29 4.33
C TRP A 198 -30.76 -33.38 5.35
#